data_AF-A0A7Y3DA83-F1
#
_entry.id   AF-A0A7Y3DA83-F1
#
_cell.length_a   1.000
_cell.length_b   1.000
_cell.length_c   1.000
_cell.angle_alpha   90.00
_cell.angle_beta   90.00
_cell.angle_gamma   90.00
#
_symmetry.space_group_name_H-M   'P 1'
#
loop_
_entity.id
_entity.type
_entity.pdbx_description
1 polymer ?
#
loop_
_entity_poly.entity_id
_entity_poly.type
_entity_poly.pdbx_seq_one_letter_code
_entity_poly.pdbx_strand_id
1 'polypeptide(L)'
;PKYTTASALAGVRGWDLDAIEALVEERKRTPLRVPVTAIYSRRDGVVAWRACIDSEGDGPIDHVEVDATHVGLGFSADVFRLVARRLAEPG
;
A
#
# COMPACT_ATOMS: atom_id res chain seq x y z
N PRO A 1 5.58 -2.32 -8.57
CA PRO A 1 4.85 -3.52 -9.10
C PRO A 1 5.56 -4.85 -8.87
N LYS A 2 6.90 -4.86 -8.92
CA LYS A 2 7.75 -6.05 -8.70
C LYS A 2 7.55 -6.73 -7.35
N TYR A 3 7.07 -5.98 -6.36
CA TYR A 3 6.84 -6.43 -4.98
C TYR A 3 5.46 -7.05 -4.73
N THR A 4 4.78 -7.52 -5.79
CA THR A 4 3.47 -8.19 -5.70
C THR A 4 3.55 -9.62 -6.22
N THR A 5 2.75 -10.53 -5.69
CA THR A 5 2.69 -11.93 -6.14
C THR A 5 2.27 -12.04 -7.61
N ALA A 6 1.52 -11.06 -8.13
CA ALA A 6 1.16 -10.98 -9.54
C ALA A 6 2.36 -10.76 -10.48
N SER A 7 3.48 -10.24 -9.98
CA SER A 7 4.76 -10.10 -10.71
C SER A 7 5.22 -11.44 -11.31
N ALA A 8 5.01 -12.55 -10.59
CA ALA A 8 5.39 -13.88 -11.06
C ALA A 8 4.62 -14.33 -12.33
N LEU A 9 3.47 -13.72 -12.62
CA LEU A 9 2.66 -14.01 -13.81
C LEU A 9 2.98 -13.08 -14.99
N ALA A 10 3.89 -12.11 -14.83
CA ALA A 10 4.11 -11.07 -15.83
C ALA A 10 4.55 -11.63 -17.18
N GLY A 11 5.50 -12.59 -17.18
CA GLY A 11 5.95 -13.26 -18.41
C GLY A 11 4.86 -14.09 -19.09
N VAL A 12 3.93 -14.66 -18.31
CA VAL A 12 2.79 -15.44 -18.83
C VAL A 12 1.71 -14.53 -19.41
N ARG A 13 1.54 -13.32 -18.86
CA ARG A 13 0.51 -12.36 -19.26
C ARG A 13 1.00 -11.27 -20.22
N GLY A 14 2.28 -11.29 -20.59
CA GLY A 14 2.89 -10.26 -21.45
C GLY A 14 2.91 -8.87 -20.80
N TRP A 15 2.97 -8.80 -19.47
CA TRP A 15 3.05 -7.53 -18.76
C TRP A 15 4.49 -7.03 -18.71
N ASP A 16 4.70 -5.78 -19.12
CA ASP A 16 5.98 -5.10 -18.99
C ASP A 16 6.12 -4.52 -17.57
N LEU A 17 6.81 -5.26 -16.70
CA LEU A 17 7.03 -4.84 -15.30
C LEU A 17 7.87 -3.59 -15.18
N ASP A 18 8.79 -3.34 -16.11
CA ASP A 18 9.66 -2.17 -16.09
C ASP A 18 8.88 -0.92 -16.51
N ALA A 19 8.00 -1.03 -17.51
CA ALA A 19 7.07 0.05 -17.85
C ALA A 19 6.10 0.38 -16.70
N ILE A 20 5.56 -0.64 -16.02
CA ILE A 20 4.68 -0.40 -14.85
C ILE A 20 5.48 0.22 -13.70
N GLU A 21 6.75 -0.16 -13.52
CA GLU A 21 7.60 0.45 -12.48
C GLU A 21 7.94 1.91 -12.80
N ALA A 22 8.28 2.21 -14.05
CA ALA A 22 8.50 3.58 -14.51
C ALA A 22 7.27 4.48 -14.27
N LEU A 23 6.06 3.95 -14.53
CA LEU A 23 4.81 4.67 -14.26
C LEU A 23 4.59 4.90 -12.75
N VAL A 24 4.93 3.93 -11.91
CA VAL A 24 4.85 4.09 -10.44
C VAL A 24 5.81 5.19 -9.97
N GLU A 25 7.05 5.19 -10.46
CA GLU A 25 8.04 6.22 -10.10
C GLU A 25 7.66 7.60 -10.62
N GLU A 26 7.09 7.70 -11.83
CA GLU A 26 6.54 8.96 -12.33
C GLU A 26 5.44 9.49 -11.41
N ARG A 27 4.53 8.62 -10.94
CA ARG A 27 3.43 9.03 -10.07
C ARG A 27 3.92 9.51 -8.70
N LYS A 28 4.97 8.88 -8.15
CA LYS A 28 5.57 9.31 -6.87
C LYS A 28 6.13 10.74 -6.91
N ARG A 29 6.48 11.26 -8.09
CA ARG A 29 6.94 12.67 -8.22
C ARG A 29 5.89 13.70 -7.81
N THR A 30 4.62 13.31 -7.72
CA THR A 30 3.55 14.16 -7.21
C THR A 30 3.14 13.69 -5.82
N PRO A 31 3.67 14.29 -4.73
CA PRO A 31 3.37 13.85 -3.38
C PRO A 31 1.92 14.14 -2.99
N LEU A 32 1.36 13.29 -2.14
CA LEU A 32 0.05 13.51 -1.53
C LEU A 32 0.15 14.71 -0.56
N ARG A 33 -0.78 15.65 -0.70
CA ARG A 33 -0.81 16.92 0.06
C ARG A 33 -1.75 16.91 1.25
N VAL A 34 -2.29 15.75 1.57
CA VAL A 34 -3.23 15.51 2.67
C VAL A 34 -2.64 14.44 3.59
N PRO A 35 -3.04 14.40 4.87
CA PRO A 35 -2.65 13.31 5.76
C PRO A 35 -3.01 11.95 5.19
N VAL A 36 -2.09 11.00 5.30
CA VAL A 36 -2.27 9.63 4.81
C VAL A 36 -2.09 8.67 5.98
N THR A 37 -3.03 7.73 6.12
CA THR A 37 -2.82 6.54 6.95
C THR A 37 -2.56 5.35 6.04
N ALA A 38 -1.34 4.81 6.08
CA ALA A 38 -0.94 3.63 5.33
C ALA A 38 -1.08 2.38 6.22
N ILE A 39 -2.15 1.62 6.02
CA ILE A 39 -2.41 0.38 6.76
C ILE A 39 -1.74 -0.78 6.01
N TYR A 40 -0.85 -1.52 6.67
CA TYR A 40 -0.12 -2.64 6.07
C TYR A 40 -0.10 -3.87 6.99
N SER A 41 0.24 -5.04 6.45
CA SER A 41 0.45 -6.24 7.27
C SER A 41 1.63 -7.07 6.80
N ARG A 42 2.41 -7.61 7.75
CA ARG A 42 3.45 -8.61 7.45
C ARG A 42 2.87 -9.96 7.03
N ARG A 43 1.58 -10.20 7.26
CA ARG A 43 0.86 -11.41 6.81
C ARG A 43 0.19 -11.22 5.45
N ASP A 44 0.40 -10.08 4.80
CA ASP A 44 0.02 -9.89 3.41
C ASP A 44 0.90 -10.80 2.52
N GLY A 45 0.25 -11.79 1.89
CA GLY A 45 0.89 -12.72 0.94
C GLY A 45 0.80 -12.29 -0.52
N VAL A 46 0.27 -11.09 -0.79
CA VAL A 46 0.07 -10.51 -2.13
C VAL A 46 1.04 -9.36 -2.35
N VAL A 47 1.18 -8.45 -1.39
CA VAL A 47 2.07 -7.28 -1.48
C VAL A 47 3.10 -7.35 -0.36
N ALA A 48 4.39 -7.26 -0.70
CA ALA A 48 5.44 -7.26 0.31
C ALA A 48 5.33 -6.00 1.19
N TRP A 49 5.14 -6.18 2.50
CA TRP A 49 4.89 -5.08 3.44
C TRP A 49 5.91 -3.94 3.39
N ARG A 50 7.18 -4.23 3.09
CA ARG A 50 8.24 -3.22 2.97
C ARG A 50 7.96 -2.22 1.85
N ALA A 51 7.31 -2.67 0.78
CA ALA A 51 6.92 -1.80 -0.33
C ALA A 51 5.72 -0.89 0.03
N CYS A 52 5.04 -1.16 1.14
CA CYS A 52 3.99 -0.29 1.68
C CYS A 52 4.55 0.81 2.60
N ILE A 53 5.82 0.72 2.98
CA ILE A 53 6.47 1.76 3.78
C ILE A 53 7.02 2.81 2.83
N ASP A 54 6.44 3.99 2.91
CA ASP A 54 6.86 5.16 2.15
C ASP A 54 7.81 5.99 3.02
N SER A 55 9.10 5.91 2.69
CA SER A 55 10.17 6.68 3.33
C SER A 55 10.57 7.93 2.55
N GLU A 56 9.99 8.14 1.36
CA GLU A 56 10.41 9.19 0.42
C GLU A 56 9.32 10.26 0.21
N GLY A 57 8.10 10.05 0.73
CA GLY A 57 7.02 11.03 0.65
C GLY A 57 7.22 12.27 1.52
N ASP A 58 7.12 13.45 0.92
CA ASP A 58 7.18 14.76 1.62
C ASP A 58 5.93 15.10 2.46
N GLY A 59 4.95 14.20 2.54
CA GLY A 59 3.66 14.41 3.23
C GLY A 59 3.59 13.71 4.60
N PRO A 60 2.66 14.10 5.49
CA PRO A 60 2.45 13.41 6.76
C PRO A 60 1.78 12.04 6.50
N ILE A 61 2.59 11.00 6.44
CA ILE A 61 2.15 9.60 6.30
C ILE A 61 2.35 8.88 7.64
N ASP A 62 1.29 8.27 8.16
CA ASP A 62 1.34 7.39 9.33
C ASP A 62 1.18 5.93 8.90
N HIS A 63 2.21 5.11 9.12
CA HIS A 63 2.20 3.68 8.78
C HIS A 63 1.72 2.85 9.97
N VAL A 64 0.61 2.13 9.79
CA VAL A 64 0.01 1.29 10.83
C VAL A 64 0.08 -0.18 10.43
N GLU A 65 0.83 -0.98 11.18
CA GLU A 65 0.84 -2.43 11.02
C GLU A 65 -0.40 -3.05 11.68
N VAL A 66 -1.05 -3.97 10.97
CA VAL A 66 -2.17 -4.78 11.48
C VAL A 66 -1.94 -6.27 11.25
N ASP A 67 -2.64 -7.11 12.00
CA ASP A 67 -2.57 -8.57 11.87
C ASP A 67 -3.72 -9.09 10.96
N ALA A 68 -3.51 -9.06 9.64
CA ALA A 68 -4.49 -9.53 8.66
C ALA A 68 -3.82 -10.00 7.37
N THR A 69 -4.44 -10.94 6.66
CA THR A 69 -4.03 -11.26 5.27
C THR A 69 -4.48 -10.15 4.32
N HIS A 70 -3.99 -10.14 3.08
CA HIS A 70 -4.36 -9.14 2.07
C HIS A 70 -5.88 -8.96 1.94
N VAL A 71 -6.60 -10.06 1.71
CA VAL A 71 -8.07 -10.05 1.63
C VAL A 71 -8.67 -9.71 3.00
N GLY A 72 -8.07 -10.22 4.08
CA GLY A 72 -8.48 -9.93 5.45
C GLY A 72 -8.47 -8.45 5.81
N LEU A 73 -7.59 -7.63 5.22
CA LEU A 73 -7.59 -6.17 5.40
C LEU A 73 -8.95 -5.55 5.01
N GLY A 74 -9.60 -6.07 3.97
CA GLY A 74 -10.90 -5.59 3.50
C GLY A 74 -12.11 -6.06 4.31
N PHE A 75 -11.93 -7.01 5.25
CA PHE A 75 -13.02 -7.57 6.05
C PHE A 75 -12.76 -7.51 7.57
N SER A 76 -11.58 -7.06 8.00
CA SER A 76 -11.20 -7.01 9.40
C SER A 76 -11.95 -5.90 10.13
N ALA A 77 -12.72 -6.27 11.17
CA ALA A 77 -13.39 -5.31 12.03
C ALA A 77 -12.41 -4.34 12.70
N ASP A 78 -11.19 -4.80 13.03
CA ASP A 78 -10.16 -3.94 13.62
C ASP A 78 -9.64 -2.90 12.63
N VAL A 79 -9.48 -3.29 11.36
CA VAL A 79 -9.12 -2.34 10.28
C VAL A 79 -10.23 -1.30 10.10
N PHE A 80 -11.50 -1.72 10.07
CA PHE A 80 -12.60 -0.76 9.97
C PHE A 80 -12.71 0.18 11.16
N ARG A 81 -12.47 -0.30 12.39
CA ARG A 81 -12.41 0.56 13.59
C ARG A 81 -11.27 1.57 13.50
N LEU A 82 -10.09 1.14 13.03
CA LEU A 82 -8.96 2.03 12.80
C LEU A 82 -9.30 3.11 11.78
N VAL A 83 -9.86 2.75 10.63
CA VAL A 83 -10.29 3.70 9.59
C VAL A 83 -11.30 4.70 10.15
N ALA A 84 -12.33 4.22 10.86
CA ALA A 84 -13.35 5.08 11.46
C ALA A 84 -12.75 6.08 12.46
N ARG A 85 -11.79 5.65 13.29
CA ARG A 85 -11.09 6.53 14.23
C ARG A 85 -10.31 7.61 13.49
N ARG A 86 -9.52 7.25 12.47
CA ARG A 86 -8.71 8.21 11.69
C ARG A 86 -9.55 9.23 10.93
N LEU A 87 -10.73 8.83 10.45
CA LEU A 87 -11.65 9.74 9.78
C LEU A 87 -12.43 10.65 10.75
N ALA A 88 -12.51 10.28 12.03
CA ALA A 88 -13.15 11.09 13.07
C ALA A 88 -12.18 12.12 13.70
N GLU A 89 -10.87 11.97 13.50
CA GLU A 89 -9.87 12.94 13.93
C GLU A 89 -10.01 14.25 13.11
N PRO A 90 -9.96 15.44 13.75
CA PRO A 90 -9.95 16.70 13.02
C PRO A 90 -8.68 16.80 12.15
N GLY A 91 -8.86 17.22 10.89
CA GLY A 91 -7.75 17.50 9.96
C GLY A 91 -7.07 18.83 10.19
#